data_AF-A0A959GZU6-F1
#
_entry.id   AF-A0A959GZU6-F1
#
_cell.length_a   1.000
_cell.length_b   1.000
_cell.length_c   1.000
_cell.angle_alpha   90.00
_cell.angle_beta   90.00
_cell.angle_gamma   90.00
#
_symmetry.space_group_name_H-M   'P 1'
#
loop_
_entity.id
_entity.type
_entity.pdbx_description
1 polymer ?
#
loop_
_entity_poly.entity_id
_entity_poly.type
_entity_poly.pdbx_seq_one_letter_code
_entity_poly.pdbx_strand_id
1 'polypeptide(L)'
;MQGKGVVRFFLIALTLVCLYQFSLMIPTSGIENDAKRYADECSKSPNASWQGCYASYLDSMSSETVFSIPLIKKFTYADLKKSQLALGLDLKGGMSVLLQVDLRDFMKSLAQGNTDPAFTQALDKAS
;
A
#
# COMPACT_ATOMS: atom_id res chain seq x y z
N MET A 1 -32.06 32.22 -20.18
CA MET A 1 -31.92 31.75 -18.77
C MET A 1 -32.19 30.25 -18.58
N GLN A 2 -32.37 29.44 -19.64
CA GLN A 2 -32.85 28.05 -19.57
C GLN A 2 -31.83 26.98 -19.15
N GLY A 3 -30.53 27.30 -19.03
CA GLY A 3 -29.53 26.33 -18.56
C GLY A 3 -29.34 26.27 -17.04
N LYS A 4 -29.88 27.23 -16.27
CA LYS A 4 -29.58 27.39 -14.84
C LYS A 4 -30.03 26.19 -13.98
N GLY A 5 -31.09 25.49 -14.38
CA GLY A 5 -31.59 24.31 -13.66
C GLY A 5 -30.66 23.09 -13.78
N VAL A 6 -30.22 22.79 -14.99
CA VAL A 6 -29.30 21.66 -15.27
C VAL A 6 -27.95 21.89 -14.59
N VAL A 7 -27.43 23.12 -14.65
CA VAL A 7 -26.17 23.48 -13.99
C VAL A 7 -26.27 23.34 -12.46
N ARG A 8 -27.39 23.75 -11.84
CA ARG A 8 -27.61 23.57 -10.39
C ARG A 8 -27.70 22.10 -9.99
N PHE A 9 -28.37 21.27 -10.81
CA PHE A 9 -28.45 19.83 -10.58
C PHE A 9 -27.06 19.17 -10.60
N PHE A 10 -26.27 19.44 -11.66
CA PHE A 10 -24.91 18.91 -11.76
C PHE A 10 -24.00 19.41 -10.63
N LEU A 11 -24.13 20.66 -10.22
CA LEU A 11 -23.36 21.21 -9.10
C LEU A 11 -23.68 20.48 -7.79
N ILE A 12 -24.96 20.25 -7.49
CA ILE A 12 -25.38 19.53 -6.28
C ILE A 12 -24.89 18.07 -6.33
N ALA A 13 -25.05 17.40 -7.47
CA ALA A 13 -24.60 16.03 -7.65
C ALA A 13 -23.08 15.91 -7.49
N LEU A 14 -22.31 16.81 -8.11
CA LEU A 14 -20.85 16.83 -8.00
C LEU A 14 -20.40 17.15 -6.57
N THR A 15 -21.09 18.06 -5.88
CA THR A 15 -20.80 18.37 -4.47
C THR A 15 -21.01 17.14 -3.57
N LEU A 16 -22.09 16.37 -3.78
CA LEU A 16 -22.33 15.12 -3.04
C LEU A 16 -21.24 14.08 -3.30
N VAL A 17 -20.80 13.92 -4.55
CA VAL A 17 -19.71 13.00 -4.90
C VAL A 17 -18.41 13.44 -4.23
N CYS A 18 -18.08 14.73 -4.24
CA CYS A 18 -16.89 15.25 -3.56
C CYS A 18 -16.94 15.02 -2.04
N LEU A 19 -18.10 15.24 -1.40
CA LEU A 19 -18.27 14.99 0.03
C LEU A 19 -18.11 13.50 0.38
N TYR A 20 -18.62 12.61 -0.48
CA TYR A 20 -18.43 11.17 -0.32
C TYR A 20 -16.95 10.76 -0.46
N GLN A 21 -16.24 11.29 -1.45
CA GLN A 21 -14.80 11.04 -1.58
C GLN A 21 -14.01 11.55 -0.36
N PHE A 22 -14.35 12.74 0.13
CA PHE A 22 -13.71 13.32 1.30
C PHE A 22 -13.96 12.52 2.57
N SER A 23 -15.18 12.01 2.77
CA SER A 23 -15.51 11.19 3.95
C SER A 23 -14.73 9.88 4.02
N LEU A 24 -14.35 9.31 2.88
CA LEU A 24 -13.48 8.12 2.81
C LEU A 24 -12.00 8.46 3.01
N MET A 25 -11.56 9.65 2.60
CA MET A 25 -10.14 10.04 2.63
C MET A 25 -9.66 10.44 4.03
N ILE A 26 -10.46 11.20 4.79
CA ILE A 26 -10.10 11.68 6.14
C ILE A 26 -9.62 10.56 7.07
N PRO A 27 -10.40 9.47 7.33
CA PRO A 27 -9.98 8.44 8.29
C PRO A 27 -8.70 7.72 7.84
N THR A 28 -8.56 7.45 6.54
CA THR A 28 -7.35 6.79 6.02
C THR A 28 -6.11 7.67 6.08
N SER A 29 -6.26 8.99 5.93
CA SER A 29 -5.15 9.93 6.07
C SER A 29 -4.62 10.01 7.51
N GLY A 30 -5.48 9.79 8.52
CA GLY A 30 -5.07 9.68 9.92
C GLY A 30 -4.14 8.50 10.15
N ILE A 31 -4.54 7.31 9.68
CA ILE A 31 -3.74 6.08 9.82
C ILE A 31 -2.43 6.16 9.04
N GLU A 32 -2.45 6.74 7.83
CA GLU A 32 -1.22 6.96 7.07
C GLU A 32 -0.26 7.91 7.80
N ASN A 33 -0.78 8.87 8.58
CA ASN A 33 0.04 9.76 9.38
C ASN A 33 0.62 9.06 10.61
N ASP A 34 -0.17 8.21 11.27
CA ASP A 34 0.31 7.38 12.39
C ASP A 34 1.38 6.38 11.91
N ALA A 35 1.18 5.78 10.73
CA ALA A 35 2.16 4.93 10.07
C ALA A 35 3.47 5.67 9.78
N LYS A 36 3.42 6.95 9.36
CA LYS A 36 4.61 7.78 9.16
C LYS A 36 5.34 8.03 10.48
N ARG A 37 4.61 8.35 11.56
CA ARG A 37 5.21 8.56 12.88
C ARG A 37 5.90 7.29 13.39
N TYR A 38 5.27 6.14 13.22
CA TYR A 38 5.88 4.85 13.56
C TYR A 38 7.14 4.58 12.74
N ALA A 39 7.09 4.85 11.42
CA ALA A 39 8.25 4.68 10.55
C ALA A 39 9.41 5.61 10.92
N ASP A 40 9.14 6.88 11.27
CA ASP A 40 10.14 7.85 11.73
C ASP A 40 10.80 7.46 13.07
N GLU A 41 10.06 6.79 13.94
CA GLU A 41 10.59 6.25 15.20
C GLU A 41 11.42 4.99 14.96
N CYS A 42 10.93 4.08 14.13
CA CYS A 42 11.56 2.82 13.80
C CYS A 42 12.86 3.01 13.01
N SER A 43 12.91 3.99 12.10
CA SER A 43 14.10 4.30 11.29
C SER A 43 15.27 4.90 12.08
N LYS A 44 15.08 5.25 13.36
CA LYS A 44 16.17 5.65 14.26
C LYS A 44 17.03 4.44 14.67
N SER A 45 16.51 3.23 14.50
CA SER A 45 17.26 2.00 14.73
C SER A 45 18.22 1.73 13.56
N PRO A 46 19.51 1.41 13.80
CA PRO A 46 20.50 1.21 12.75
C PRO A 46 20.18 0.09 11.74
N ASN A 47 19.33 -0.86 12.12
CA ASN A 47 19.01 -2.05 11.31
C ASN A 47 17.63 -2.01 10.65
N ALA A 48 16.87 -0.92 10.81
CA ALA A 48 15.48 -0.84 10.34
C ALA A 48 15.33 0.20 9.22
N SER A 49 14.81 -0.23 8.07
CA SER A 49 14.49 0.69 6.98
C SER A 49 13.15 1.39 7.25
N TRP A 50 13.10 2.71 7.03
CA TRP A 50 11.88 3.50 7.18
C TRP A 50 10.73 2.90 6.37
N GLN A 51 10.99 2.48 5.12
CA GLN A 51 9.97 1.87 4.26
C GLN A 51 9.47 0.53 4.81
N GLY A 52 10.36 -0.30 5.39
CA GLY A 52 9.98 -1.58 5.97
C GLY A 52 9.08 -1.43 7.18
N CYS A 53 9.38 -0.46 8.05
CA CYS A 53 8.55 -0.14 9.21
C CYS A 53 7.20 0.48 8.82
N TYR A 54 7.18 1.31 7.78
CA TYR A 54 5.93 1.86 7.24
C TYR A 54 5.04 0.74 6.67
N ALA A 55 5.61 -0.16 5.88
CA ALA A 55 4.89 -1.27 5.27
C ALA A 55 4.36 -2.25 6.32
N SER A 56 5.15 -2.62 7.35
CA SER A 56 4.71 -3.54 8.40
C SER A 56 3.58 -2.97 9.26
N TYR A 57 3.62 -1.67 9.55
CA TYR A 57 2.54 -0.99 10.26
C TYR A 57 1.25 -0.98 9.43
N LEU A 58 1.34 -0.61 8.16
CA LEU A 58 0.18 -0.63 7.27
C LEU A 58 -0.39 -2.04 7.05
N ASP A 59 0.45 -3.06 7.00
CA ASP A 59 0.02 -4.46 6.89
C ASP A 59 -0.75 -4.89 8.13
N SER A 60 -0.27 -4.50 9.31
CA SER A 60 -0.95 -4.76 10.60
C SER A 60 -2.31 -4.03 10.69
N MET A 61 -2.36 -2.78 10.22
CA MET A 61 -3.59 -1.97 10.18
C MET A 61 -4.53 -2.36 9.03
N SER A 62 -4.06 -3.14 8.05
CA SER A 62 -4.84 -3.54 6.88
C SER A 62 -6.08 -4.37 7.25
N SER A 63 -6.01 -5.07 8.38
CA SER A 63 -7.07 -5.96 8.90
C SER A 63 -7.98 -5.27 9.92
N GLU A 64 -7.67 -4.03 10.32
CA GLU A 64 -8.42 -3.34 11.35
C GLU A 64 -9.63 -2.58 10.77
N THR A 65 -10.77 -2.67 11.45
CA THR A 65 -11.99 -1.98 11.04
C THR A 65 -11.92 -0.52 11.48
N VAL A 66 -11.58 0.36 10.54
CA VAL A 66 -11.34 1.79 10.80
C VAL A 66 -12.64 2.59 10.82
N PHE A 67 -13.63 2.20 10.01
CA PHE A 67 -14.82 3.00 9.84
C PHE A 67 -16.08 2.13 9.91
N SER A 68 -16.86 2.31 10.97
CA SER A 68 -18.20 1.72 11.05
C SER A 68 -19.23 2.81 10.78
N ILE A 69 -19.94 2.71 9.66
CA ILE A 69 -21.14 3.52 9.45
C ILE A 69 -22.29 2.74 10.11
N PRO A 70 -22.97 3.31 11.14
CA PRO A 70 -24.14 2.66 11.71
C PRO A 70 -25.17 2.40 10.59
N LEU A 71 -25.69 1.17 10.53
CA LEU A 71 -26.65 0.61 9.54
C LEU A 71 -26.16 0.13 8.16
N ILE A 72 -24.88 0.29 7.76
CA ILE A 72 -24.47 -0.05 6.37
C ILE A 72 -23.43 -1.16 6.29
N LYS A 73 -22.24 -0.97 6.87
CA LYS A 73 -21.17 -1.98 6.92
C LYS A 73 -20.01 -1.47 7.77
N LYS A 74 -19.19 -2.41 8.27
CA LYS A 74 -17.84 -2.11 8.74
C LYS A 74 -16.93 -2.05 7.52
N PHE A 75 -16.21 -0.95 7.36
CA PHE A 75 -15.19 -0.80 6.33
C PHE A 75 -13.81 -0.91 6.98
N THR A 76 -13.04 -1.87 6.50
CA THR A 76 -11.64 -2.06 6.90
C THR A 76 -10.77 -1.02 6.21
N TYR A 77 -9.60 -0.71 6.76
CA TYR A 77 -8.61 0.16 6.11
C TYR A 77 -8.39 -0.22 4.63
N ALA A 78 -8.23 -1.53 4.37
CA ALA A 78 -8.03 -2.06 3.02
C ALA A 78 -9.22 -1.77 2.07
N ASP A 79 -10.46 -1.84 2.57
CA ASP A 79 -11.65 -1.59 1.76
C ASP A 79 -11.83 -0.10 1.45
N LEU A 80 -11.55 0.77 2.43
CA LEU A 80 -11.55 2.22 2.23
C LEU A 80 -10.45 2.63 1.25
N LYS A 81 -9.26 2.03 1.36
CA LYS A 81 -8.13 2.30 0.49
C LYS A 81 -8.38 1.84 -0.95
N LYS A 82 -9.05 0.71 -1.16
CA LYS A 82 -9.49 0.24 -2.49
C LYS A 82 -10.58 1.13 -3.10
N SER A 83 -11.44 1.71 -2.27
CA SER A 83 -12.54 2.58 -2.72
C SER A 83 -12.06 4.00 -3.05
N GLN A 84 -10.84 4.37 -2.62
CA GLN A 84 -10.22 5.63 -3.00
C GLN A 84 -9.82 5.64 -4.47
N LEU A 85 -9.68 6.85 -5.03
CA LEU A 85 -9.09 7.05 -6.34
C LEU A 85 -7.71 6.39 -6.42
N ALA A 86 -7.45 5.72 -7.55
CA ALA A 86 -6.14 5.16 -7.87
C ALA A 86 -5.16 6.29 -8.17
N LEU A 87 -4.58 6.85 -7.11
CA LEU A 87 -3.55 7.86 -7.19
C LEU A 87 -2.25 7.20 -7.67
N GLY A 88 -1.64 7.77 -8.70
CA GLY A 88 -0.38 7.28 -9.25
C GLY A 88 0.78 7.39 -8.26
N LEU A 89 1.91 6.78 -8.62
CA LEU A 89 3.12 6.73 -7.80
C LEU A 89 3.60 8.11 -7.35
N ASP A 90 3.47 9.10 -8.23
CA ASP A 90 3.86 10.50 -7.98
C ASP A 90 2.95 11.17 -6.93
N LEU A 91 1.65 10.84 -6.92
CA LEU A 91 0.65 11.49 -6.07
C LEU A 91 0.46 10.83 -4.71
N LYS A 92 0.55 9.49 -4.64
CA LYS A 92 0.44 8.74 -3.37
C LYS A 92 1.79 8.41 -2.75
N GLY A 93 2.86 8.44 -3.56
CA GLY A 93 4.11 7.82 -3.19
C GLY A 93 4.03 6.29 -3.26
N GLY A 94 5.17 5.66 -3.51
CA GLY A 94 5.33 4.22 -3.51
C GLY A 94 6.72 3.85 -4.01
N MET A 95 7.01 2.55 -4.09
CA MET A 95 8.31 2.07 -4.53
C MET A 95 8.14 1.26 -5.81
N SER A 96 8.77 1.72 -6.90
CA SER A 96 8.95 0.88 -8.08
C SER A 96 10.16 -0.01 -7.80
N VAL A 97 9.91 -1.29 -7.53
CA VAL A 97 10.97 -2.29 -7.35
C VAL A 97 10.98 -3.19 -8.57
N LEU A 98 12.12 -3.26 -9.24
CA LEU A 98 12.41 -4.30 -10.22
C LEU A 98 13.21 -5.37 -9.50
N LEU A 99 12.59 -6.52 -9.24
CA LEU A 99 13.28 -7.65 -8.62
C LEU A 99 14.05 -8.38 -9.72
N GLN A 100 15.36 -8.16 -9.79
CA GLN A 100 16.23 -8.99 -10.62
C GLN A 100 16.60 -10.25 -9.83
N VAL A 101 16.11 -11.40 -10.28
CA VAL A 101 16.43 -12.69 -9.67
C VAL A 101 17.65 -13.26 -10.39
N ASP A 102 18.74 -13.44 -9.65
CA ASP A 102 19.82 -14.31 -10.11
C ASP A 102 19.38 -15.77 -9.88
N LEU A 103 19.15 -16.52 -10.98
CA LEU A 103 18.71 -17.92 -10.91
C LEU A 103 19.71 -18.78 -10.13
N ARG A 104 21.02 -18.47 -10.20
CA ARG A 104 22.06 -19.21 -9.49
C ARG A 104 21.88 -19.08 -7.98
N ASP A 105 21.74 -17.86 -7.49
CA ASP A 105 21.59 -17.63 -6.05
C ASP A 105 20.20 -18.04 -5.55
N PHE A 106 19.16 -17.97 -6.39
CA PHE A 106 17.85 -18.56 -6.10
C PHE A 106 17.94 -20.08 -5.91
N MET A 107 18.61 -20.80 -6.81
CA MET A 107 18.81 -22.24 -6.70
C MET A 107 19.65 -22.62 -5.46
N LYS A 108 20.68 -21.83 -5.12
CA LYS A 108 21.44 -22.03 -3.87
C LYS A 108 20.60 -21.78 -2.61
N SER A 109 19.72 -20.77 -2.64
CA SER A 109 18.81 -20.45 -1.54
C SER A 109 17.78 -21.56 -1.32
N LEU A 110 17.20 -22.10 -2.40
CA LEU A 110 16.31 -23.27 -2.34
C LEU A 110 17.01 -24.51 -1.79
N ALA A 111 18.28 -24.69 -2.12
CA ALA A 111 19.11 -25.78 -1.62
C ALA A 111 19.61 -25.56 -0.18
N GLN A 112 19.17 -24.51 0.53
CA GLN A 112 19.60 -24.16 1.89
C GLN A 112 21.13 -24.09 2.04
N GLY A 113 21.83 -23.61 1.01
CA GLY A 113 23.30 -23.55 1.04
C GLY A 113 23.99 -24.91 0.91
N ASN A 114 23.33 -25.90 0.31
CA ASN A 114 23.93 -27.20 0.00
C ASN A 114 25.30 -27.00 -0.68
N THR A 115 26.34 -27.50 -0.02
CA THR A 115 27.74 -27.33 -0.42
C THR A 115 28.27 -28.52 -1.20
N ASP A 116 27.38 -29.43 -1.61
CA ASP A 116 27.74 -30.63 -2.36
C ASP A 116 28.52 -30.25 -3.64
N PRO A 117 29.75 -30.76 -3.83
CA PRO A 117 30.56 -30.49 -5.01
C PRO A 117 29.87 -30.88 -6.33
N ALA A 118 28.96 -31.86 -6.33
CA ALA A 118 28.17 -32.19 -7.52
C ALA A 118 27.16 -31.08 -7.88
N PHE A 119 26.57 -30.44 -6.87
CA PHE A 119 25.59 -29.37 -7.04
C PHE A 119 26.26 -28.07 -7.52
N THR A 120 27.40 -27.68 -6.93
CA THR A 120 28.14 -26.48 -7.35
C THR A 120 28.70 -26.62 -8.77
N GLN A 121 29.22 -27.79 -9.14
CA GLN A 121 29.64 -28.08 -10.51
C GLN A 121 28.48 -28.06 -11.52
N ALA A 122 27.31 -28.58 -11.15
CA ALA A 122 26.13 -28.50 -12.01
C ALA A 122 25.69 -27.04 -12.21
N LEU A 123 25.78 -26.22 -11.16
CA LEU A 123 25.48 -24.78 -11.21
C LEU A 123 26.48 -23.99 -12.06
N ASP A 124 27.77 -24.35 -12.02
CA ASP A 124 28.84 -23.77 -12.86
C ASP A 124 28.75 -24.17 -14.33
N LYS A 125 28.19 -25.34 -14.64
CA LYS A 125 27.95 -25.78 -16.02
C LYS A 125 26.64 -25.23 -16.62
N ALA A 126 25.69 -24.83 -15.78
CA ALA A 126 24.36 -24.36 -16.20
C ALA A 126 24.27 -22.84 -16.37
N SER A 127 25.26 -22.08 -15.87
CA SER A 127 25.45 -20.64 -16.13
C SER A 127 26.15 -20.41 -17.46
#